data_AF-A0A8H6STV9-F1
#
_entry.id   AF-A0A8H6STV9-F1
#
_cell.length_a   1.000
_cell.length_b   1.000
_cell.length_c   1.000
_cell.angle_alpha   90.00
_cell.angle_beta   90.00
_cell.angle_gamma   90.00
#
_symmetry.space_group_name_H-M   'P 1'
#
loop_
_entity.id
_entity.type
_entity.pdbx_description
1 polymer ?
#
loop_
_entity_poly.entity_id
_entity_poly.type
_entity_poly.pdbx_seq_one_letter_code
_entity_poly.pdbx_strand_id
1 'polypeptide(L)'
;MSSLEEPELQAIGQGSFGKVWLLTQTPYAFKTVLNPGSGADLENEWATIVGVYATCNSTSFFAVPRPLAVFLPHSTDSVQFAPPNLGPNLAQVRRRAHVQLPQSIFHENGFTAATYAMTFIRNVPPLIAQFVAQNFYSEKAQAARPKIPNPNLLRVYLGRDGPERLTSRFVNSKNFAVNVTQYTRLAEVFGLPAPGEVSQGMGEMIGKLHWLQGCDARDVEFVIGDTGFGSVEYWLLDFNQARKFDREAGDIDELVQAHFYNDPYFPLARAADPLFAAFQLGYKVVLESCSRDIQARGEQFLVKLMEKQAERDKAQADKEAAGAEALKR
;
A
#
# COMPACT_ATOMS: atom_id res chain seq x y z
N MET A 1 -0.17 -20.16 -35.15
CA MET A 1 -0.83 -20.34 -33.84
C MET A 1 0.27 -20.34 -32.81
N SER A 2 0.44 -19.24 -32.06
CA SER A 2 1.40 -19.19 -30.96
C SER A 2 0.95 -20.22 -29.92
N SER A 3 1.81 -21.16 -29.53
CA SER A 3 1.55 -21.97 -28.34
C SER A 3 1.31 -21.00 -27.19
N LEU A 4 0.12 -21.06 -26.57
CA LEU A 4 -0.06 -20.41 -25.28
C LEU A 4 0.95 -21.09 -24.35
N GLU A 5 1.93 -20.33 -23.87
CA GLU A 5 2.91 -20.83 -22.91
C GLU A 5 2.18 -21.40 -21.69
N GLU A 6 2.72 -22.39 -21.01
CA GLU A 6 2.09 -22.89 -19.79
C GLU A 6 2.23 -21.86 -18.66
N PRO A 7 1.25 -21.76 -17.73
CA PRO A 7 1.40 -20.91 -16.55
C PRO A 7 2.65 -21.29 -15.75
N GLU A 8 3.46 -20.29 -15.41
CA GLU A 8 4.72 -20.46 -14.68
C GLU A 8 4.78 -19.47 -13.50
N LEU A 9 5.40 -19.87 -12.39
CA LEU A 9 5.71 -18.96 -11.29
C LEU A 9 6.91 -18.05 -11.61
N GLN A 10 6.65 -16.76 -11.63
CA GLN A 10 7.68 -15.73 -11.78
C GLN A 10 7.83 -14.92 -10.48
N ALA A 11 9.06 -14.81 -9.96
CA ALA A 11 9.34 -13.91 -8.84
C ALA A 11 9.26 -12.44 -9.28
N ILE A 12 8.30 -11.69 -8.74
CA ILE A 12 8.06 -10.29 -9.12
C ILE A 12 8.57 -9.30 -8.06
N GLY A 13 8.60 -9.70 -6.79
CA GLY A 13 9.06 -8.86 -5.67
C GLY A 13 9.73 -9.69 -4.58
N GLN A 14 10.62 -9.07 -3.81
CA GLN A 14 11.21 -9.67 -2.61
C GLN A 14 11.54 -8.56 -1.62
N GLY A 15 10.98 -8.66 -0.42
CA GLY A 15 11.31 -7.82 0.74
C GLY A 15 12.13 -8.59 1.76
N SER A 16 12.27 -8.04 2.96
CA SER A 16 12.90 -8.71 4.10
C SER A 16 12.05 -9.86 4.66
N PHE A 17 10.72 -9.72 4.61
CA PHE A 17 9.77 -10.69 5.16
C PHE A 17 9.47 -11.85 4.20
N GLY A 18 9.20 -11.52 2.94
CA GLY A 18 8.68 -12.48 1.97
C GLY A 18 9.08 -12.21 0.53
N LYS A 19 8.82 -13.19 -0.31
CA LYS A 19 8.93 -13.13 -1.77
C LYS A 19 7.54 -13.17 -2.38
N VAL A 20 7.31 -12.33 -3.38
CA VAL A 20 6.06 -12.26 -4.13
C VAL A 20 6.26 -12.89 -5.50
N TRP A 21 5.36 -13.79 -5.84
CA TRP A 21 5.32 -14.54 -7.09
C TRP A 21 4.07 -14.20 -7.88
N LEU A 22 4.18 -14.18 -9.20
CA LEU A 22 3.07 -14.13 -10.14
C LEU A 22 2.98 -15.49 -10.83
N LEU A 23 1.80 -16.11 -10.85
CA LEU A 23 1.55 -17.22 -11.76
C LEU A 23 1.13 -16.64 -13.12
N THR A 24 1.99 -16.74 -14.13
CA THR A 24 1.79 -16.09 -15.42
C THR A 24 0.48 -16.51 -16.07
N GLN A 25 -0.12 -15.60 -16.86
CA GLN A 25 -1.42 -15.79 -17.52
C GLN A 25 -2.62 -16.01 -16.58
N THR A 26 -2.41 -15.92 -15.27
CA THR A 26 -3.47 -15.95 -14.27
C THR A 26 -3.54 -14.61 -13.53
N PRO A 27 -4.64 -14.32 -12.82
CA PRO A 27 -4.73 -13.15 -11.96
C PRO A 27 -4.14 -13.41 -10.57
N TYR A 28 -3.36 -14.48 -10.36
CA TYR A 28 -2.91 -14.91 -9.05
C TYR A 28 -1.49 -14.45 -8.74
N ALA A 29 -1.35 -13.82 -7.57
CA ALA A 29 -0.07 -13.58 -6.93
C ALA A 29 0.02 -14.35 -5.61
N PHE A 30 1.24 -14.73 -5.24
CA PHE A 30 1.53 -15.48 -4.01
C PHE A 30 2.57 -14.72 -3.20
N LYS A 31 2.38 -14.60 -1.88
CA LYS A 31 3.41 -14.11 -0.96
C LYS A 31 3.87 -15.27 -0.08
N THR A 32 5.14 -15.62 -0.16
CA THR A 32 5.78 -16.71 0.60
C THR A 32 6.78 -16.13 1.57
N VAL A 33 6.83 -16.64 2.81
CA VAL A 33 7.85 -16.23 3.78
C VAL A 33 9.25 -16.61 3.33
N LEU A 34 10.24 -15.76 3.62
CA LEU A 34 11.65 -16.12 3.41
C LEU A 34 12.18 -17.01 4.53
N ASN A 35 11.75 -16.78 5.76
CA ASN A 35 12.11 -17.58 6.93
C ASN A 35 10.97 -18.57 7.24
N PRO A 36 11.21 -19.89 7.23
CA PRO A 36 10.20 -20.90 7.59
C PRO A 36 9.57 -20.68 8.97
N GLY A 37 10.30 -20.06 9.91
CA GLY A 37 9.80 -19.73 11.24
C GLY A 37 8.74 -18.61 11.28
N SER A 38 8.57 -17.85 10.20
CA SER A 38 7.64 -16.71 10.11
C SER A 38 6.23 -17.09 9.65
N GLY A 39 5.88 -18.38 9.66
CA GLY A 39 4.56 -18.85 9.20
C GLY A 39 3.39 -18.22 9.96
N ALA A 40 3.51 -18.05 11.28
CA ALA A 40 2.48 -17.41 12.10
C ALA A 40 2.31 -15.91 11.77
N ASP A 41 3.42 -15.20 11.50
CA ASP A 41 3.36 -13.80 11.08
C ASP A 41 2.64 -13.64 9.74
N LEU A 42 2.87 -14.58 8.80
CA LEU A 42 2.20 -14.59 7.50
C LEU A 42 0.71 -14.92 7.65
N GLU A 43 0.35 -15.86 8.52
CA GLU A 43 -1.04 -16.17 8.83
C GLU A 43 -1.76 -14.93 9.41
N ASN A 44 -1.10 -14.20 10.32
CA ASN A 44 -1.61 -12.95 10.87
C ASN A 44 -1.77 -11.85 9.80
N GLU A 45 -0.80 -11.72 8.89
CA GLU A 45 -0.92 -10.81 7.74
C GLU A 45 -2.12 -11.21 6.86
N TRP A 46 -2.27 -12.49 6.53
CA TRP A 46 -3.36 -13.01 5.72
C TRP A 46 -4.73 -12.76 6.38
N ALA A 47 -4.85 -13.03 7.68
CA ALA A 47 -6.07 -12.75 8.44
C ALA A 47 -6.41 -11.25 8.45
N THR A 48 -5.37 -10.40 8.53
CA THR A 48 -5.53 -8.94 8.47
C THR A 48 -6.07 -8.50 7.11
N ILE A 49 -5.46 -8.93 6.00
CA ILE A 49 -5.96 -8.56 4.67
C ILE A 49 -7.38 -9.12 4.39
N VAL A 50 -7.73 -10.30 4.92
CA VAL A 50 -9.11 -10.84 4.85
C VAL A 50 -10.10 -9.89 5.52
N GLY A 51 -9.78 -9.43 6.74
CA GLY A 51 -10.61 -8.46 7.46
C GLY A 51 -10.71 -7.13 6.69
N VAL A 52 -9.57 -6.56 6.31
CA VAL A 52 -9.50 -5.28 5.60
C VAL A 52 -10.26 -5.34 4.28
N TYR A 53 -10.09 -6.39 3.48
CA TYR A 53 -10.81 -6.57 2.23
C TYR A 53 -12.33 -6.59 2.47
N ALA A 54 -12.77 -7.17 3.59
CA ALA A 54 -14.20 -7.26 3.89
C ALA A 54 -14.86 -5.91 4.18
N THR A 55 -14.14 -4.99 4.84
CA THR A 55 -14.69 -3.67 5.19
C THR A 55 -14.31 -2.56 4.23
N CYS A 56 -13.21 -2.71 3.48
CA CYS A 56 -12.58 -1.60 2.76
C CYS A 56 -12.62 -1.74 1.23
N ASN A 57 -13.21 -2.77 0.63
CA ASN A 57 -13.02 -2.99 -0.82
C ASN A 57 -14.14 -2.45 -1.74
N SER A 58 -15.41 -2.38 -1.32
CA SER A 58 -16.51 -2.16 -2.29
C SER A 58 -16.87 -0.69 -2.60
N THR A 59 -16.41 0.27 -1.81
CA THR A 59 -16.77 1.69 -2.00
C THR A 59 -15.62 2.65 -1.70
N SER A 60 -14.43 2.14 -1.40
CA SER A 60 -13.29 2.99 -1.03
C SER A 60 -12.54 3.47 -2.26
N PHE A 61 -11.84 4.59 -2.12
CA PHE A 61 -10.96 5.09 -3.16
C PHE A 61 -9.82 4.09 -3.50
N PHE A 62 -9.23 3.47 -2.49
CA PHE A 62 -8.19 2.46 -2.65
C PHE A 62 -8.78 1.05 -2.61
N ALA A 63 -8.45 0.25 -3.62
CA ALA A 63 -8.71 -1.17 -3.63
C ALA A 63 -7.71 -1.93 -2.76
N VAL A 64 -8.07 -3.14 -2.37
CA VAL A 64 -7.20 -4.07 -1.63
C VAL A 64 -7.10 -5.35 -2.45
N PRO A 65 -5.91 -5.97 -2.61
CA PRO A 65 -5.80 -7.28 -3.24
C PRO A 65 -6.74 -8.27 -2.57
N ARG A 66 -7.57 -8.96 -3.36
CA ARG A 66 -8.49 -9.96 -2.82
C ARG A 66 -7.68 -11.13 -2.25
N PRO A 67 -7.75 -11.42 -0.96
CA PRO A 67 -7.17 -12.64 -0.42
C PRO A 67 -7.99 -13.84 -0.88
N LEU A 68 -7.30 -14.93 -1.24
CA LEU A 68 -7.93 -16.12 -1.81
C LEU A 68 -7.78 -17.33 -0.90
N ALA A 69 -6.54 -17.62 -0.48
CA ALA A 69 -6.23 -18.75 0.40
C ALA A 69 -4.87 -18.56 1.06
N VAL A 70 -4.62 -19.27 2.14
CA VAL A 70 -3.31 -19.41 2.79
C VAL A 70 -2.95 -20.89 2.91
N PHE A 71 -1.69 -21.20 2.65
CA PHE A 71 -1.06 -22.50 2.83
C PHE A 71 -0.12 -22.44 4.03
N LEU A 72 -0.33 -23.34 4.99
CA LEU A 72 0.42 -23.48 6.24
C LEU A 72 0.95 -24.93 6.35
N PRO A 73 2.23 -25.17 6.04
CA PRO A 73 2.76 -26.54 5.87
C PRO A 73 2.75 -27.40 7.16
N HIS A 74 2.58 -26.78 8.33
CA HIS A 74 2.56 -27.46 9.63
C HIS A 74 1.19 -27.52 10.29
N SER A 75 0.14 -27.03 9.62
CA SER A 75 -1.25 -27.08 10.09
C SER A 75 -1.91 -28.41 9.70
N THR A 76 -2.85 -28.89 10.52
CA THR A 76 -3.72 -30.04 10.18
C THR A 76 -4.56 -29.77 8.93
N ASP A 77 -5.03 -28.53 8.77
CA ASP A 77 -5.62 -28.03 7.54
C ASP A 77 -4.57 -27.17 6.83
N SER A 78 -3.82 -27.80 5.93
CA SER A 78 -2.67 -27.16 5.28
C SER A 78 -3.06 -26.02 4.35
N VAL A 79 -4.30 -25.98 3.84
CA VAL A 79 -4.82 -24.90 3.01
C VAL A 79 -6.14 -24.39 3.58
N GLN A 80 -6.21 -23.08 3.82
CA GLN A 80 -7.42 -22.39 4.27
C GLN A 80 -7.86 -21.37 3.22
N PHE A 81 -9.16 -21.34 2.89
CA PHE A 81 -9.71 -20.40 1.90
C PHE A 81 -10.32 -19.18 2.58
N ALA A 82 -10.20 -18.02 1.92
CA ALA A 82 -10.88 -16.81 2.35
C ALA A 82 -12.41 -16.99 2.16
N PRO A 83 -13.25 -16.41 3.04
CA PRO A 83 -14.70 -16.54 2.93
C PRO A 83 -15.24 -16.06 1.56
N PRO A 84 -16.26 -16.72 0.99
CA PRO A 84 -16.76 -16.41 -0.36
C PRO A 84 -17.47 -15.05 -0.48
N ASN A 85 -18.04 -14.53 0.62
CA ASN A 85 -18.87 -13.32 0.66
C ASN A 85 -18.24 -12.21 1.52
N LEU A 86 -17.03 -11.78 1.20
CA LEU A 86 -16.38 -10.71 1.96
C LEU A 86 -16.91 -9.30 1.64
N GLY A 87 -17.71 -9.08 0.60
CA GLY A 87 -18.19 -7.73 0.23
C GLY A 87 -19.70 -7.50 0.43
N PRO A 88 -20.15 -6.32 0.90
CA PRO A 88 -21.57 -6.05 1.17
C PRO A 88 -22.44 -5.76 -0.09
N ASN A 89 -21.94 -5.91 -1.32
CA ASN A 89 -22.78 -5.63 -2.50
C ASN A 89 -22.46 -6.47 -3.75
N LEU A 90 -23.39 -7.35 -4.12
CA LEU A 90 -23.37 -8.20 -5.33
C LEU A 90 -23.40 -7.39 -6.64
N ALA A 91 -23.76 -6.11 -6.59
CA ALA A 91 -23.92 -5.27 -7.78
C ALA A 91 -22.58 -4.92 -8.48
N GLN A 92 -21.48 -4.83 -7.73
CA GLN A 92 -20.14 -4.58 -8.30
C GLN A 92 -19.30 -5.84 -8.52
N VAL A 93 -19.69 -6.97 -7.93
CA VAL A 93 -19.09 -8.29 -8.20
C VAL A 93 -19.20 -8.67 -9.69
N ARG A 94 -20.15 -8.05 -10.43
CA ARG A 94 -20.37 -8.28 -11.86
C ARG A 94 -19.18 -7.94 -12.79
N ARG A 95 -18.10 -7.30 -12.31
CA ARG A 95 -16.92 -6.98 -13.15
C ARG A 95 -15.65 -7.78 -12.86
N ARG A 96 -15.59 -8.57 -11.79
CA ARG A 96 -14.42 -9.41 -11.50
C ARG A 96 -14.86 -10.87 -11.55
N ALA A 97 -14.37 -11.62 -12.55
CA ALA A 97 -14.66 -13.04 -12.70
C ALA A 97 -14.47 -13.76 -11.35
N HIS A 98 -15.42 -14.62 -10.97
CA HIS A 98 -15.19 -15.57 -9.89
C HIS A 98 -14.07 -16.51 -10.32
N VAL A 99 -12.85 -16.22 -9.87
CA VAL A 99 -11.71 -17.10 -10.13
C VAL A 99 -11.65 -18.06 -8.95
N GLN A 100 -12.03 -19.32 -9.19
CA GLN A 100 -11.82 -20.40 -8.22
C GLN A 100 -10.34 -20.77 -8.23
N LEU A 101 -9.73 -20.69 -7.05
CA LEU A 101 -8.37 -21.14 -6.82
C LEU A 101 -8.40 -22.66 -6.54
N PRO A 102 -7.74 -23.51 -7.35
CA PRO A 102 -7.65 -24.94 -7.06
C PRO A 102 -6.97 -25.19 -5.71
N GLN A 103 -7.47 -26.16 -4.92
CA GLN A 103 -6.87 -26.51 -3.63
C GLN A 103 -5.43 -27.02 -3.77
N SER A 104 -5.14 -27.71 -4.87
CA SER A 104 -3.82 -28.23 -5.19
C SER A 104 -2.82 -27.17 -5.64
N ILE A 105 -3.25 -25.91 -5.90
CA ILE A 105 -2.41 -24.91 -6.57
C ILE A 105 -1.09 -24.66 -5.82
N PHE A 106 -1.10 -24.73 -4.48
CA PHE A 106 0.11 -24.51 -3.70
C PHE A 106 1.12 -25.64 -3.88
N HIS A 107 0.63 -26.89 -3.90
CA HIS A 107 1.46 -28.08 -4.06
C HIS A 107 1.94 -28.26 -5.50
N GLU A 108 1.06 -28.03 -6.48
CA GLU A 108 1.38 -28.09 -7.92
C GLU A 108 2.48 -27.09 -8.29
N ASN A 109 2.51 -25.94 -7.61
CA ASN A 109 3.53 -24.92 -7.80
C ASN A 109 4.73 -25.06 -6.83
N GLY A 110 4.81 -26.17 -6.08
CA GLY A 110 5.98 -26.52 -5.29
C GLY A 110 6.20 -25.67 -4.03
N PHE A 111 5.18 -24.99 -3.50
CA PHE A 111 5.33 -24.23 -2.25
C PHE A 111 5.50 -25.17 -1.06
N THR A 112 6.61 -25.01 -0.33
CA THR A 112 6.94 -25.79 0.88
C THR A 112 6.96 -24.93 2.15
N ALA A 113 6.99 -23.61 2.01
CA ALA A 113 6.91 -22.65 3.09
C ALA A 113 5.52 -22.00 3.15
N ALA A 114 5.17 -21.42 4.31
CA ALA A 114 3.92 -20.69 4.48
C ALA A 114 3.75 -19.65 3.37
N THR A 115 2.60 -19.69 2.70
CA THR A 115 2.34 -18.89 1.49
C THR A 115 0.86 -18.53 1.43
N TYR A 116 0.50 -17.28 1.13
CA TYR A 116 -0.89 -16.95 0.79
C TYR A 116 -1.02 -16.45 -0.64
N ALA A 117 -2.17 -16.76 -1.24
CA ALA A 117 -2.57 -16.35 -2.56
C ALA A 117 -3.53 -15.15 -2.50
N MET A 118 -3.36 -14.22 -3.43
CA MET A 118 -4.21 -13.04 -3.60
C MET A 118 -4.34 -12.68 -5.08
N THR A 119 -5.26 -11.77 -5.41
CA THR A 119 -5.29 -11.20 -6.77
C THR A 119 -4.07 -10.33 -7.03
N PHE A 120 -3.45 -10.50 -8.18
CA PHE A 120 -2.30 -9.72 -8.64
C PHE A 120 -2.68 -8.26 -8.93
N ILE A 121 -1.90 -7.33 -8.39
CA ILE A 121 -1.93 -5.91 -8.80
C ILE A 121 -1.11 -5.81 -10.08
N ARG A 122 -1.77 -5.50 -11.20
CA ARG A 122 -1.08 -5.36 -12.49
C ARG A 122 -0.12 -4.18 -12.47
N ASN A 123 1.00 -4.35 -13.18
CA ASN A 123 1.98 -3.30 -13.40
C ASN A 123 1.31 -2.05 -13.98
N VAL A 124 1.79 -0.86 -13.60
CA VAL A 124 1.32 0.43 -14.10
C VAL A 124 1.31 0.45 -15.64
N PRO A 125 0.32 1.13 -16.28
CA PRO A 125 0.22 1.14 -17.74
C PRO A 125 1.54 1.53 -18.42
N PRO A 126 1.94 0.87 -19.53
CA PRO A 126 3.24 1.07 -20.16
C PRO A 126 3.56 2.53 -20.51
N LEU A 127 2.56 3.32 -20.89
CA LEU A 127 2.74 4.75 -21.20
C LEU A 127 3.13 5.56 -19.97
N ILE A 128 2.49 5.30 -18.82
CA ILE A 128 2.84 5.93 -17.54
C ILE A 128 4.23 5.46 -17.11
N ALA A 129 4.52 4.16 -17.21
CA ALA A 129 5.81 3.60 -16.84
C ALA A 129 6.97 4.23 -17.66
N GLN A 130 6.78 4.38 -18.97
CA GLN A 130 7.72 5.04 -19.86
C GLN A 130 7.88 6.52 -19.52
N PHE A 131 6.78 7.23 -19.27
CA PHE A 131 6.82 8.63 -18.87
C PHE A 131 7.61 8.84 -17.59
N VAL A 132 7.37 8.04 -16.55
CA VAL A 132 8.14 8.08 -15.29
C VAL A 132 9.62 7.85 -15.56
N ALA A 133 9.96 6.84 -16.34
CA ALA A 133 11.35 6.54 -16.66
C ALA A 133 12.05 7.66 -17.45
N GLN A 134 11.35 8.37 -18.33
CA GLN A 134 11.91 9.47 -19.12
C GLN A 134 12.00 10.78 -18.34
N ASN A 135 11.04 11.02 -17.44
CA ASN A 135 10.89 12.33 -16.81
C ASN A 135 11.42 12.40 -15.38
N PHE A 136 11.41 11.30 -14.64
CA PHE A 136 11.72 11.30 -13.21
C PHE A 136 13.00 10.54 -12.86
N TYR A 137 13.44 9.60 -13.70
CA TYR A 137 14.75 8.98 -13.51
C TYR A 137 15.87 10.01 -13.74
N SER A 138 16.98 9.86 -13.01
CA SER A 138 18.18 10.66 -13.27
C SER A 138 18.74 10.41 -14.66
N GLU A 139 19.47 11.38 -15.23
CA GLU A 139 20.13 11.22 -16.53
C GLU A 139 21.04 9.99 -16.57
N LYS A 140 21.74 9.71 -15.47
CA LYS A 140 22.58 8.52 -15.31
C LYS A 140 21.77 7.24 -15.38
N ALA A 141 20.59 7.21 -14.77
CA ALA A 141 19.70 6.04 -14.82
C ALA A 141 19.07 5.86 -16.21
N GLN A 142 18.75 6.95 -16.90
CA GLN A 142 18.26 6.92 -18.29
C GLN A 142 19.33 6.37 -19.24
N ALA A 143 20.57 6.84 -19.12
CA ALA A 143 21.70 6.35 -19.92
C ALA A 143 22.03 4.86 -19.67
N ALA A 144 21.68 4.33 -18.50
CA ALA A 144 21.88 2.92 -18.15
C ALA A 144 20.78 1.98 -18.66
N ARG A 145 19.75 2.49 -19.35
CA ARG A 145 18.69 1.67 -19.94
C ARG A 145 19.25 0.80 -21.08
N PRO A 146 18.72 -0.43 -21.29
CA PRO A 146 17.55 -1.02 -20.64
C PRO A 146 17.86 -1.75 -19.32
N LYS A 147 19.10 -1.71 -18.80
CA LYS A 147 19.46 -2.44 -17.55
C LYS A 147 18.64 -1.97 -16.34
N ILE A 148 18.21 -0.72 -16.34
CA ILE A 148 17.23 -0.19 -15.39
C ILE A 148 15.86 -0.20 -16.09
N PRO A 149 14.94 -1.11 -15.70
CA PRO A 149 13.67 -1.24 -16.39
C PRO A 149 12.71 -0.10 -16.00
N ASN A 150 11.57 -0.06 -16.70
CA ASN A 150 10.44 0.77 -16.33
C ASN A 150 9.90 0.38 -14.95
N PRO A 151 9.20 1.30 -14.27
CA PRO A 151 8.62 0.97 -12.99
C PRO A 151 7.46 -0.01 -13.13
N ASN A 152 7.34 -0.94 -12.18
CA ASN A 152 6.20 -1.88 -12.13
C ASN A 152 5.03 -1.26 -11.36
N LEU A 153 5.30 -0.78 -10.14
CA LEU A 153 4.33 -0.07 -9.31
C LEU A 153 4.88 1.30 -8.96
N LEU A 154 3.98 2.25 -8.73
CA LEU A 154 4.31 3.58 -8.23
C LEU A 154 3.80 3.72 -6.80
N ARG A 155 4.70 3.93 -5.83
CA ARG A 155 4.31 4.21 -4.45
C ARG A 155 4.05 5.70 -4.28
N VAL A 156 2.91 6.07 -3.69
CA VAL A 156 2.45 7.47 -3.61
C VAL A 156 2.87 8.11 -2.29
N TYR A 157 3.83 9.05 -2.34
CA TYR A 157 4.43 9.67 -1.15
C TYR A 157 3.95 11.11 -1.04
N LEU A 158 2.84 11.36 -0.34
CA LEU A 158 2.28 12.69 -0.17
C LEU A 158 2.89 13.48 0.99
N GLY A 159 3.65 12.83 1.88
CA GLY A 159 4.38 13.47 2.99
C GLY A 159 5.79 13.90 2.62
N ARG A 160 6.17 13.71 1.36
CA ARG A 160 7.50 13.98 0.87
C ARG A 160 7.44 15.04 -0.21
N ASP A 161 8.02 16.19 0.08
CA ASP A 161 8.45 17.12 -0.95
C ASP A 161 9.74 16.62 -1.58
N GLY A 162 9.93 16.93 -2.86
CA GLY A 162 11.15 16.53 -3.54
C GLY A 162 11.29 17.09 -4.94
N PRO A 163 12.50 16.94 -5.52
CA PRO A 163 12.73 17.34 -6.89
C PRO A 163 11.89 16.47 -7.82
N GLU A 164 11.55 17.05 -8.97
CA GLU A 164 10.83 16.36 -10.03
C GLU A 164 11.66 15.21 -10.62
N ARG A 165 13.00 15.38 -10.69
CA ARG A 165 13.96 14.37 -11.12
C ARG A 165 14.81 13.86 -9.97
N LEU A 166 15.04 12.54 -9.97
CA LEU A 166 16.03 11.93 -9.09
C LEU A 166 17.44 12.42 -9.42
N THR A 167 18.26 12.58 -8.39
CA THR A 167 19.68 12.90 -8.53
C THR A 167 20.56 11.64 -8.56
N SER A 168 20.10 10.55 -7.95
CA SER A 168 20.81 9.28 -7.85
C SER A 168 20.66 8.44 -9.12
N ARG A 169 21.73 7.71 -9.49
CA ARG A 169 21.69 6.68 -10.53
C ARG A 169 20.96 5.40 -10.08
N PHE A 170 20.83 5.18 -8.78
CA PHE A 170 20.19 3.99 -8.23
C PHE A 170 18.69 4.22 -8.18
N VAL A 171 17.97 3.51 -9.04
CA VAL A 171 16.51 3.59 -9.14
C VAL A 171 15.93 2.24 -8.75
N ASN A 172 15.05 2.24 -7.74
CA ASN A 172 14.22 1.09 -7.47
C ASN A 172 13.02 1.12 -8.42
N SER A 173 13.14 0.46 -9.57
CA SER A 173 12.06 0.39 -10.56
C SER A 173 10.91 -0.52 -10.09
N LYS A 174 11.15 -1.47 -9.18
CA LYS A 174 10.05 -2.33 -8.71
C LYS A 174 9.05 -1.54 -7.85
N ASN A 175 9.57 -0.66 -7.01
CA ASN A 175 8.82 0.15 -6.04
C ASN A 175 9.20 1.64 -6.18
N PHE A 176 8.90 2.26 -7.33
CA PHE A 176 9.31 3.64 -7.57
C PHE A 176 8.46 4.60 -6.72
N ALA A 177 9.09 5.32 -5.79
CA ALA A 177 8.41 6.31 -4.97
C ALA A 177 8.18 7.60 -5.76
N VAL A 178 6.93 8.05 -5.80
CA VAL A 178 6.46 9.26 -6.47
C VAL A 178 6.10 10.29 -5.41
N ASN A 179 6.85 11.39 -5.35
CA ASN A 179 6.55 12.51 -4.45
C ASN A 179 5.38 13.37 -4.95
N VAL A 180 4.93 14.35 -4.15
CA VAL A 180 3.79 15.22 -4.51
C VAL A 180 3.99 15.93 -5.86
N THR A 181 5.19 16.46 -6.12
CA THR A 181 5.52 17.15 -7.38
C THR A 181 5.39 16.21 -8.58
N GLN A 182 5.98 15.02 -8.49
CA GLN A 182 5.94 14.02 -9.55
C GLN A 182 4.52 13.50 -9.77
N TYR A 183 3.77 13.27 -8.70
CA TYR A 183 2.38 12.80 -8.78
C TYR A 183 1.49 13.85 -9.45
N THR A 184 1.64 15.13 -9.08
CA THR A 184 0.89 16.24 -9.69
C THR A 184 1.09 16.27 -11.21
N ARG A 185 2.34 16.14 -11.67
CA ARG A 185 2.63 16.08 -13.09
C ARG A 185 2.05 14.84 -13.79
N LEU A 186 2.04 13.69 -13.12
CA LEU A 186 1.36 12.49 -13.66
C LEU A 186 -0.15 12.73 -13.78
N ALA A 187 -0.76 13.35 -12.78
CA ALA A 187 -2.18 13.67 -12.78
C ALA A 187 -2.56 14.61 -13.94
N GLU A 188 -1.76 15.65 -14.18
CA GLU A 188 -1.97 16.59 -15.29
C GLU A 188 -1.83 15.91 -16.67
N VAL A 189 -0.81 15.07 -16.86
CA VAL A 189 -0.52 14.45 -18.16
C VAL A 189 -1.49 13.32 -18.50
N PHE A 190 -1.88 12.51 -17.50
CA PHE A 190 -2.68 11.31 -17.71
C PHE A 190 -4.13 11.43 -17.22
N GLY A 191 -4.53 12.58 -16.71
CA GLY A 191 -5.87 12.79 -16.15
C GLY A 191 -6.14 11.94 -14.92
N LEU A 192 -5.13 11.78 -14.04
CA LEU A 192 -5.31 11.06 -12.77
C LEU A 192 -6.00 11.97 -11.73
N PRO A 193 -6.64 11.40 -10.69
CA PRO A 193 -7.18 12.16 -9.57
C PRO A 193 -6.20 13.19 -9.01
N ALA A 194 -6.71 14.34 -8.60
CA ALA A 194 -5.89 15.37 -7.99
C ALA A 194 -5.25 14.87 -6.68
N PRO A 195 -4.08 15.39 -6.26
CA PRO A 195 -3.42 14.96 -5.02
C PRO A 195 -4.34 15.02 -3.79
N GLY A 196 -5.24 16.01 -3.72
CA GLY A 196 -6.21 16.14 -2.64
C GLY A 196 -7.24 14.99 -2.60
N GLU A 197 -7.71 14.51 -3.74
CA GLU A 197 -8.65 13.37 -3.81
C GLU A 197 -7.98 12.08 -3.34
N VAL A 198 -6.72 11.86 -3.76
CA VAL A 198 -5.92 10.72 -3.28
C VAL A 198 -5.68 10.82 -1.78
N SER A 199 -5.35 12.00 -1.28
CA SER A 199 -5.11 12.23 0.14
C SER A 199 -6.36 12.00 0.99
N GLN A 200 -7.52 12.43 0.50
CA GLN A 200 -8.81 12.11 1.11
C GLN A 200 -9.06 10.60 1.13
N GLY A 201 -8.78 9.89 0.04
CA GLY A 201 -8.86 8.43 -0.01
C GLY A 201 -7.91 7.74 0.98
N MET A 202 -6.71 8.29 1.20
CA MET A 202 -5.77 7.78 2.21
C MET A 202 -6.36 7.93 3.61
N GLY A 203 -6.93 9.11 3.92
CA GLY A 203 -7.60 9.37 5.18
C GLY A 203 -8.76 8.41 5.45
N GLU A 204 -9.59 8.16 4.42
CA GLU A 204 -10.68 7.19 4.48
C GLU A 204 -10.15 5.78 4.82
N MET A 205 -9.10 5.32 4.13
CA MET A 205 -8.53 3.99 4.38
C MET A 205 -7.97 3.86 5.80
N ILE A 206 -7.20 4.84 6.26
CA ILE A 206 -6.64 4.83 7.63
C ILE A 206 -7.76 4.85 8.66
N GLY A 207 -8.81 5.65 8.47
CA GLY A 207 -9.98 5.65 9.34
C GLY A 207 -10.65 4.27 9.41
N LYS A 208 -10.80 3.58 8.27
CA LYS A 208 -11.37 2.24 8.22
C LYS A 208 -10.48 1.20 8.91
N LEU A 209 -9.16 1.27 8.71
CA LEU A 209 -8.20 0.39 9.39
C LEU A 209 -8.29 0.54 10.91
N HIS A 210 -8.25 1.78 11.41
CA HIS A 210 -8.31 2.06 12.84
C HIS A 210 -9.66 1.64 13.43
N TRP A 211 -10.78 2.12 12.88
CA TRP A 211 -12.06 2.10 13.59
C TRP A 211 -13.01 1.00 13.13
N LEU A 212 -12.87 0.48 11.91
CA LEU A 212 -13.68 -0.64 11.45
C LEU A 212 -12.95 -1.97 11.62
N GLN A 213 -11.65 -2.01 11.36
CA GLN A 213 -10.83 -3.22 11.46
C GLN A 213 -10.11 -3.41 12.79
N GLY A 214 -9.88 -2.33 13.55
CA GLY A 214 -9.10 -2.39 14.78
C GLY A 214 -7.65 -2.79 14.51
N CYS A 215 -7.00 -2.13 13.55
CA CYS A 215 -5.56 -2.25 13.34
C CYS A 215 -4.88 -0.89 13.23
N ASP A 216 -3.58 -0.83 13.54
CA ASP A 216 -2.80 0.41 13.63
C ASP A 216 -2.28 0.95 12.29
N ALA A 217 -2.54 0.24 11.18
CA ALA A 217 -2.05 0.57 9.85
C ALA A 217 -0.51 0.76 9.76
N ARG A 218 0.26 0.05 10.59
CA ARG A 218 1.72 0.10 10.53
C ARG A 218 2.25 -0.61 9.27
N ASP A 219 3.17 0.07 8.58
CA ASP A 219 3.89 -0.35 7.37
C ASP A 219 3.02 -0.61 6.13
N VAL A 220 1.82 -0.02 6.08
CA VAL A 220 0.95 -0.15 4.89
C VAL A 220 1.44 0.74 3.75
N GLU A 221 1.36 0.22 2.52
CA GLU A 221 1.82 0.92 1.32
C GLU A 221 0.67 1.32 0.40
N PHE A 222 0.68 2.58 -0.06
CA PHE A 222 -0.25 3.10 -1.05
C PHE A 222 0.40 3.15 -2.43
N VAL A 223 -0.18 2.45 -3.41
CA VAL A 223 0.41 2.29 -4.74
C VAL A 223 -0.57 2.50 -5.89
N ILE A 224 -0.03 2.72 -7.09
CA ILE A 224 -0.76 2.78 -8.35
C ILE A 224 -0.37 1.58 -9.21
N GLY A 225 -1.38 0.87 -9.72
CA GLY A 225 -1.27 -0.22 -10.70
C GLY A 225 -2.26 -0.07 -11.84
N ASP A 226 -2.36 -1.07 -12.73
CA ASP A 226 -3.31 -1.08 -13.86
C ASP A 226 -4.61 -1.85 -13.54
N THR A 227 -5.73 -1.28 -13.98
CA THR A 227 -7.07 -1.90 -13.96
C THR A 227 -7.20 -3.12 -14.88
N GLY A 228 -6.26 -3.33 -15.82
CA GLY A 228 -6.31 -4.31 -16.91
C GLY A 228 -6.96 -3.81 -18.19
N PHE A 229 -7.45 -2.57 -18.22
CA PHE A 229 -8.14 -1.97 -19.36
C PHE A 229 -7.48 -0.67 -19.82
N GLY A 230 -6.20 -0.46 -19.48
CA GLY A 230 -5.44 0.74 -19.86
C GLY A 230 -5.71 1.97 -19.00
N SER A 231 -6.31 1.78 -17.82
CA SER A 231 -6.51 2.82 -16.80
C SER A 231 -5.84 2.41 -15.49
N VAL A 232 -5.63 3.34 -14.56
CA VAL A 232 -4.99 3.06 -13.28
C VAL A 232 -6.00 2.73 -12.18
N GLU A 233 -5.57 1.95 -11.20
CA GLU A 233 -6.27 1.70 -9.95
C GLU A 233 -5.32 1.97 -8.79
N TYR A 234 -5.86 2.49 -7.69
CA TYR A 234 -5.12 2.80 -6.47
C TYR A 234 -5.29 1.64 -5.49
N TRP A 235 -4.19 1.20 -4.89
CA TRP A 235 -4.16 0.02 -4.03
C TRP A 235 -3.53 0.31 -2.68
N LEU A 236 -4.04 -0.38 -1.66
CA LEU A 236 -3.42 -0.51 -0.35
C LEU A 236 -2.87 -1.94 -0.19
N LEU A 237 -1.61 -2.07 0.21
CA LEU A 237 -0.93 -3.37 0.39
C LEU A 237 0.08 -3.35 1.53
N ASP A 238 0.75 -4.49 1.73
CA ASP A 238 1.71 -4.81 2.80
C ASP A 238 1.13 -4.64 4.21
N PHE A 239 0.61 -5.74 4.77
CA PHE A 239 0.01 -5.74 6.11
C PHE A 239 0.86 -6.54 7.10
N ASN A 240 2.11 -6.85 6.74
CA ASN A 240 3.00 -7.72 7.51
C ASN A 240 3.42 -7.15 8.87
N GLN A 241 3.40 -5.82 9.05
CA GLN A 241 3.69 -5.19 10.35
C GLN A 241 2.46 -4.55 11.01
N ALA A 242 1.30 -4.61 10.36
CA ALA A 242 0.05 -4.09 10.92
C ALA A 242 -0.32 -4.88 12.17
N ARG A 243 -0.68 -4.17 13.25
CA ARG A 243 -0.99 -4.78 14.55
C ARG A 243 -2.44 -4.53 14.91
N LYS A 244 -3.01 -5.44 15.70
CA LYS A 244 -4.32 -5.23 16.29
C LYS A 244 -4.29 -4.05 17.25
N PHE A 245 -5.36 -3.26 17.21
CA PHE A 245 -5.58 -2.09 18.02
C PHE A 245 -6.97 -2.20 18.65
N ASP A 246 -7.03 -2.04 19.97
CA ASP A 246 -8.30 -1.95 20.68
C ASP A 246 -8.92 -0.57 20.45
N ARG A 247 -10.04 -0.55 19.74
CA ARG A 247 -10.72 0.69 19.34
C ARG A 247 -11.29 1.47 20.52
N GLU A 248 -11.68 0.77 21.57
CA GLU A 248 -12.36 1.33 22.73
C GLU A 248 -11.37 1.73 23.81
N ALA A 249 -10.38 0.87 24.09
CA ALA A 249 -9.45 1.04 25.20
C ALA A 249 -7.99 1.27 24.81
N GLY A 250 -7.63 1.08 23.53
CA GLY A 250 -6.24 1.15 23.07
C GLY A 250 -5.61 2.54 23.23
N ASP A 251 -4.29 2.62 23.25
CA ASP A 251 -3.62 3.91 23.34
C ASP A 251 -3.56 4.58 21.96
N ILE A 252 -4.09 5.79 21.86
CA ILE A 252 -4.06 6.60 20.63
C ILE A 252 -2.60 6.88 20.22
N ASP A 253 -1.66 6.93 21.16
CA ASP A 253 -0.24 7.11 20.86
C ASP A 253 0.33 5.96 20.03
N GLU A 254 -0.24 4.75 20.09
CA GLU A 254 0.17 3.64 19.22
C GLU A 254 -0.16 3.93 17.75
N LEU A 255 -1.33 4.50 17.48
CA LEU A 255 -1.74 4.91 16.14
C LEU A 255 -0.87 6.04 15.62
N VAL A 256 -0.57 7.04 16.47
CA VAL A 256 0.32 8.15 16.11
C VAL A 256 1.71 7.64 15.80
N GLN A 257 2.24 6.72 16.62
CA GLN A 257 3.53 6.09 16.37
C GLN A 257 3.54 5.29 15.07
N ALA A 258 2.49 4.52 14.78
CA ALA A 258 2.37 3.79 13.52
C ALA A 258 2.36 4.75 12.32
N HIS A 259 1.64 5.87 12.38
CA HIS A 259 1.63 6.89 11.33
C HIS A 259 3.03 7.43 11.01
N PHE A 260 3.85 7.75 12.02
CA PHE A 260 5.21 8.25 11.82
C PHE A 260 6.28 7.17 11.61
N TYR A 261 5.95 5.91 11.89
CA TYR A 261 6.78 4.76 11.56
C TYR A 261 6.70 4.42 10.07
N ASN A 262 5.51 4.59 9.49
CA ASN A 262 5.33 4.46 8.05
C ASN A 262 6.30 5.39 7.29
N ASP A 263 6.71 4.96 6.11
CA ASP A 263 7.32 5.83 5.11
C ASP A 263 6.44 7.08 4.86
N PRO A 264 6.95 8.16 4.25
CA PRO A 264 6.22 9.42 4.08
C PRO A 264 5.13 9.36 3.00
N TYR A 265 4.28 8.34 3.06
CA TYR A 265 3.06 8.14 2.29
C TYR A 265 2.03 9.22 2.58
N PHE A 266 1.80 9.47 3.87
CA PHE A 266 0.76 10.38 4.34
C PHE A 266 1.19 11.83 4.20
N PRO A 267 0.27 12.76 3.90
CA PRO A 267 0.57 14.19 3.93
C PRO A 267 1.07 14.62 5.32
N LEU A 268 1.88 15.67 5.35
CA LEU A 268 2.43 16.19 6.61
C LEU A 268 1.30 16.76 7.46
N ALA A 269 1.22 16.36 8.73
CA ALA A 269 0.12 16.74 9.63
C ALA A 269 0.20 18.20 10.10
N ARG A 270 0.15 19.16 9.16
CA ARG A 270 0.23 20.60 9.37
C ARG A 270 -1.11 21.23 9.07
N ALA A 271 -1.53 22.18 9.90
CA ALA A 271 -2.82 22.87 9.73
C ALA A 271 -2.93 23.63 8.38
N ALA A 272 -1.80 24.13 7.86
CA ALA A 272 -1.75 24.86 6.60
C ALA A 272 -1.58 23.95 5.37
N ASP A 273 -1.39 22.64 5.54
CA ASP A 273 -1.22 21.71 4.44
C ASP A 273 -2.61 21.29 3.88
N PRO A 274 -2.95 21.67 2.63
CA PRO A 274 -4.24 21.32 2.04
C PRO A 274 -4.42 19.81 1.83
N LEU A 275 -3.32 19.06 1.64
CA LEU A 275 -3.41 17.59 1.52
C LEU A 275 -3.78 16.99 2.86
N PHE A 276 -3.19 17.47 3.96
CA PHE A 276 -3.59 16.99 5.28
C PHE A 276 -5.03 17.35 5.63
N ALA A 277 -5.51 18.54 5.24
CA ALA A 277 -6.93 18.88 5.39
C ALA A 277 -7.84 17.89 4.63
N ALA A 278 -7.45 17.49 3.41
CA ALA A 278 -8.17 16.47 2.65
C ALA A 278 -8.11 15.08 3.32
N PHE A 279 -6.95 14.67 3.82
CA PHE A 279 -6.81 13.45 4.62
C PHE A 279 -7.73 13.46 5.85
N GLN A 280 -7.77 14.56 6.60
CA GLN A 280 -8.67 14.70 7.75
C GLN A 280 -10.14 14.56 7.35
N LEU A 281 -10.54 15.12 6.20
CA LEU A 281 -11.90 14.97 5.68
C LEU A 281 -12.25 13.51 5.45
N GLY A 282 -11.40 12.75 4.73
CA GLY A 282 -11.63 11.33 4.47
C GLY A 282 -11.67 10.49 5.75
N TYR A 283 -10.78 10.79 6.70
CA TYR A 283 -10.75 10.10 7.99
C TYR A 283 -12.03 10.34 8.80
N LYS A 284 -12.51 11.60 8.84
CA LYS A 284 -13.72 11.99 9.57
C LYS A 284 -14.99 11.40 8.99
N VAL A 285 -15.09 11.24 7.67
CA VAL A 285 -16.23 10.54 7.04
C VAL A 285 -16.42 9.12 7.61
N VAL A 286 -15.33 8.42 7.93
CA VAL A 286 -15.43 7.11 8.59
C VAL A 286 -15.94 7.24 10.02
N LEU A 287 -15.45 8.24 10.76
CA LEU A 287 -15.86 8.49 12.14
C LEU A 287 -17.35 8.81 12.26
N GLU A 288 -17.94 9.49 11.29
CA GLU A 288 -19.39 9.80 11.28
C GLU A 288 -20.27 8.54 11.38
N SER A 289 -19.78 7.40 10.90
CA SER A 289 -20.46 6.09 11.01
C SER A 289 -20.22 5.35 12.32
N CYS A 290 -19.33 5.86 13.18
CA CYS A 290 -18.93 5.24 14.44
C CYS A 290 -19.71 5.80 15.64
N SER A 291 -19.58 5.15 16.81
CA SER A 291 -20.13 5.67 18.07
C SER A 291 -19.46 6.99 18.47
N ARG A 292 -20.12 7.80 19.32
CA ARG A 292 -19.58 9.08 19.79
C ARG A 292 -18.24 8.93 20.51
N ASP A 293 -18.05 7.84 21.26
CA ASP A 293 -16.79 7.59 21.96
C ASP A 293 -15.65 7.31 20.96
N ILE A 294 -15.93 6.54 19.91
CA ILE A 294 -14.97 6.31 18.83
C ILE A 294 -14.69 7.60 18.04
N GLN A 295 -15.71 8.43 17.80
CA GLN A 295 -15.52 9.75 17.16
C GLN A 295 -14.57 10.62 17.96
N ALA A 296 -14.78 10.76 19.27
CA ALA A 296 -13.93 11.56 20.15
C ALA A 296 -12.47 11.06 20.15
N ARG A 297 -12.28 9.74 20.17
CA ARG A 297 -10.95 9.10 20.10
C ARG A 297 -10.30 9.30 18.72
N GLY A 298 -11.07 9.23 17.65
CA GLY A 298 -10.63 9.55 16.29
C GLY A 298 -10.18 11.00 16.12
N GLU A 299 -10.90 11.94 16.72
CA GLU A 299 -10.52 13.35 16.74
C GLU A 299 -9.25 13.58 17.58
N GLN A 300 -9.15 12.91 18.73
CA GLN A 300 -7.94 12.94 19.56
C GLN A 300 -6.71 12.46 18.78
N PHE A 301 -6.83 11.42 17.97
CA PHE A 301 -5.76 10.96 17.07
C PHE A 301 -5.29 12.06 16.11
N LEU A 302 -6.22 12.77 15.46
CA LEU A 302 -5.89 13.85 14.52
C LEU A 302 -5.19 15.02 15.22
N VAL A 303 -5.60 15.36 16.45
CA VAL A 303 -4.93 16.40 17.26
C VAL A 303 -3.51 15.97 17.62
N LYS A 304 -3.33 14.76 18.16
CA LYS A 304 -2.02 14.23 18.54
C LYS A 304 -1.07 14.08 17.35
N LEU A 305 -1.58 13.76 16.16
CA LEU A 305 -0.79 13.77 14.92
C LEU A 305 -0.18 15.14 14.64
N MET A 306 -0.99 16.20 14.74
CA MET A 306 -0.54 17.57 14.49
C MET A 306 0.48 18.05 15.53
N GLU A 307 0.24 17.74 16.81
CA GLU A 307 1.18 18.01 17.89
C GLU A 307 2.52 17.33 17.62
N LYS A 308 2.49 16.04 17.27
CA LYS A 308 3.70 15.27 16.98
C LYS A 308 4.43 15.77 15.73
N GLN A 309 3.72 16.21 14.71
CA GLN A 309 4.33 16.84 13.53
C GLN A 309 5.01 18.16 13.89
N ALA A 310 4.38 19.01 14.71
CA ALA A 310 4.97 20.27 15.16
C ALA A 310 6.28 20.05 15.96
N GLU A 311 6.33 19.02 16.82
CA GLU A 311 7.58 18.61 17.49
C GLU A 311 8.69 18.24 16.50
N ARG A 312 8.35 17.47 15.46
CA ARG A 312 9.30 17.04 14.43
C ARG A 312 9.80 18.21 13.59
N ASP A 313 8.90 19.11 13.20
CA ASP A 313 9.23 20.31 12.44
C ASP A 313 10.20 21.21 13.23
N LYS A 314 9.93 21.41 14.53
CA LYS A 314 10.84 22.13 15.43
C LYS A 314 12.21 21.46 15.53
N ALA A 315 12.23 20.15 15.77
CA ALA A 315 13.48 19.39 15.88
C ALA A 315 14.30 19.42 14.58
N GLN A 316 13.64 19.47 13.42
CA GLN A 316 14.31 19.60 12.12
C GLN A 316 14.91 21.01 11.95
N ALA A 317 14.16 22.06 12.27
CA ALA A 317 14.64 23.44 12.22
C ALA A 317 15.86 23.66 13.13
N ASP A 318 15.83 23.10 14.35
CA ASP A 318 16.95 23.19 15.30
C ASP A 318 18.21 22.49 14.76
N LYS A 319 18.06 21.34 14.10
CA LYS A 319 19.18 20.62 13.45
C LYS A 319 19.77 21.40 12.28
N GLU A 320 18.94 22.02 11.46
CA GLU A 320 19.38 22.83 10.32
C GLU A 320 20.13 24.07 10.77
N ALA A 321 19.64 24.75 11.82
CA ALA A 321 20.31 25.88 12.43
C ALA A 321 21.69 25.50 12.99
N ALA A 322 21.77 24.39 13.74
CA ALA A 322 23.02 23.89 14.30
C ALA A 322 24.03 23.48 13.21
N GLY A 323 23.56 22.83 12.13
CA GLY A 323 24.41 22.46 11.00
C GLY A 323 24.95 23.67 10.23
N ALA A 324 24.13 24.70 10.04
CA ALA A 324 24.54 25.95 9.40
C ALA A 324 25.56 26.73 10.24
N GLU A 325 25.47 26.66 11.58
CA GLU A 325 26.46 27.27 12.48
C GLU A 325 27.80 26.51 12.45
N ALA A 326 27.76 25.18 12.39
CA ALA A 326 28.97 24.35 12.29
C ALA A 326 29.73 24.57 10.97
N LEU A 327 29.04 24.86 9.86
CA LEU A 327 29.67 25.13 8.56
C LEU A 327 30.31 26.54 8.47
N LYS A 328 29.97 27.44 9.42
CA LYS A 328 30.52 28.81 9.49
C LYS A 328 31.77 28.92 10.38
N ARG A 329 32.13 27.85 11.11
CA ARG A 329 33.33 27.75 11.95
C ARG A 329 34.40 26.94 11.22
#